data_AF-A0ABF7QD06-F1
#
_entry.id   AF-A0ABF7QD06-F1
#
_cell.length_a   1.000
_cell.length_b   1.000
_cell.length_c   1.000
_cell.angle_alpha   90.00
_cell.angle_beta   90.00
_cell.angle_gamma   90.00
#
_symmetry.space_group_name_H-M   'P 1'
#
loop_
_entity.id
_entity.type
_entity.pdbx_description
1 polymer ?
#
loop_
_entity_poly.entity_id
_entity_poly.type
_entity_poly.pdbx_seq_one_letter_code
_entity_poly.pdbx_strand_id
1 'polypeptide(L)'
;MAYTQDDIDALKEAIATGARRVKFGSGADSREVEYRSLDDMMTTLAFIESQVNPQNVPPSRSVGVYHSGLTHGHWPYGEWDCRGWF
;
A
#
# COMPACT_ATOMS: atom_id res chain seq x y z
N MET A 1 16.38 -10.39 3.60
CA MET A 1 17.03 -9.13 4.01
C MET A 1 16.16 -7.99 3.52
N ALA A 2 15.87 -7.01 4.37
CA ALA A 2 15.16 -5.81 3.97
C ALA A 2 16.14 -4.89 3.24
N TYR A 3 15.73 -4.36 2.09
CA TYR A 3 16.47 -3.30 1.41
C TYR A 3 16.43 -2.03 2.28
N THR A 4 17.45 -1.19 2.18
CA THR A 4 17.57 0.04 2.97
C THR A 4 17.50 1.29 2.08
N GLN A 5 17.29 2.45 2.69
CA GLN A 5 17.28 3.72 1.96
C GLN A 5 18.64 4.05 1.32
N ASP A 6 19.73 3.54 1.89
CA ASP A 6 21.10 3.66 1.37
C ASP A 6 21.25 2.92 0.03
N ASP A 7 20.63 1.75 -0.10
CA ASP A 7 20.61 0.99 -1.36
C ASP A 7 19.86 1.74 -2.48
N ILE A 8 18.81 2.49 -2.12
CA ILE A 8 18.03 3.31 -3.07
C ILE A 8 18.89 4.48 -3.57
N ASP A 9 19.62 5.14 -2.68
CA ASP A 9 20.47 6.27 -3.06
C ASP A 9 21.63 5.84 -3.96
N ALA A 10 22.28 4.72 -3.61
CA ALA A 10 23.33 4.12 -4.43
C ALA A 10 22.86 3.77 -5.85
N LEU A 11 21.62 3.27 -6.02
CA LEU A 11 21.05 3.03 -7.35
C LEU A 11 20.83 4.34 -8.10
N LYS A 12 20.28 5.36 -7.45
CA LYS A 12 19.99 6.64 -8.10
C LYS A 12 21.27 7.32 -8.59
N GLU A 13 22.35 7.26 -7.81
CA GLU A 13 23.67 7.75 -8.21
C GLU A 13 24.25 6.95 -9.40
N ALA A 14 24.12 5.62 -9.37
CA ALA A 14 24.56 4.77 -10.48
C ALA A 14 23.80 5.07 -11.78
N ILE A 15 22.49 5.27 -11.70
CA ILE A 15 21.66 5.67 -12.86
C ILE A 15 22.10 7.05 -13.36
N ALA A 16 22.31 8.02 -12.46
CA ALA A 16 22.71 9.37 -12.82
C ALA A 16 24.08 9.43 -13.52
N THR A 17 24.99 8.53 -13.14
CA THR A 17 26.32 8.38 -13.76
C THR A 17 26.32 7.49 -15.01
N GLY A 18 25.21 6.80 -15.30
CA GLY A 18 25.13 5.82 -16.38
C GLY A 18 25.92 4.52 -16.10
N ALA A 19 26.27 4.27 -14.84
CA ALA A 19 26.90 3.04 -14.42
C ALA A 19 25.90 1.88 -14.51
N ARG A 20 26.37 0.72 -14.94
CA ARG A 20 25.58 -0.53 -15.00
C ARG A 20 25.85 -1.49 -13.84
N ARG A 21 26.79 -1.14 -12.97
CA ARG A 21 27.21 -1.95 -11.82
C ARG A 21 26.89 -1.19 -10.56
N VAL A 22 26.18 -1.83 -9.63
CA VAL A 22 25.85 -1.26 -8.33
C VAL A 22 26.27 -2.22 -7.25
N LYS A 23 26.90 -1.69 -6.22
CA LYS A 23 27.28 -2.45 -5.03
C LYS A 23 26.24 -2.18 -3.95
N PHE A 24 25.56 -3.24 -3.52
CA PHE A 24 24.56 -3.22 -2.47
C PHE A 24 25.16 -3.63 -1.14
N GLY A 25 24.66 -3.01 -0.07
CA GLY A 25 25.09 -3.27 1.29
C GLY A 25 26.45 -2.69 1.66
N SER A 26 26.66 -2.53 2.97
CA SER A 26 27.89 -2.02 3.57
C SER A 26 28.53 -3.11 4.45
N GLY A 27 29.83 -3.40 4.23
CA GLY A 27 30.60 -4.36 5.03
C GLY A 27 30.82 -5.73 4.37
N ALA A 28 30.87 -6.80 5.19
CA ALA A 28 31.23 -8.16 4.78
C ALA A 28 30.21 -8.82 3.81
N ASP A 29 28.96 -8.34 3.80
CA ASP A 29 27.86 -8.85 2.98
C ASP A 29 27.60 -7.99 1.74
N SER A 30 28.59 -7.22 1.31
CA SER A 30 28.44 -6.38 0.12
C SER A 30 28.33 -7.23 -1.14
N ARG A 31 27.31 -6.98 -1.96
CA ARG A 31 27.08 -7.71 -3.23
C ARG A 31 27.13 -6.74 -4.41
N GLU A 32 27.92 -7.07 -5.43
CA GLU A 32 27.93 -6.31 -6.69
C GLU A 32 26.96 -6.96 -7.67
N VAL A 33 26.06 -6.16 -8.23
CA VAL A 33 25.11 -6.58 -9.25
C VAL A 33 25.40 -5.79 -10.52
N GLU A 34 25.66 -6.51 -11.60
CA GLU A 34 25.77 -5.94 -12.94
C GLU A 34 24.44 -6.08 -13.67
N TYR A 35 23.86 -4.94 -14.03
CA TYR A 35 22.63 -4.84 -14.80
C TYR A 35 22.95 -4.80 -16.29
N ARG A 36 22.10 -5.46 -17.09
CA ARG A 36 22.30 -5.51 -18.55
C ARG A 36 21.99 -4.18 -19.22
N SER A 37 21.01 -3.45 -18.66
CA SER A 37 20.44 -2.22 -19.21
C SER A 37 20.04 -1.25 -18.10
N LEU A 38 19.96 0.05 -18.41
CA LEU A 38 19.47 1.07 -17.47
C LEU A 38 17.98 0.89 -17.13
N ASP A 39 17.19 0.38 -18.07
CA ASP A 39 15.77 0.07 -17.87
C ASP A 39 15.56 -1.02 -16.78
N ASP A 40 16.40 -2.04 -16.78
CA ASP A 40 16.42 -3.12 -15.78
C ASP A 40 16.81 -2.57 -14.39
N MET A 41 17.74 -1.61 -14.36
CA MET A 41 18.13 -0.91 -13.13
C MET A 41 16.99 -0.04 -12.58
N MET A 42 16.27 0.70 -13.43
CA MET A 42 15.08 1.48 -13.05
C MET A 42 13.94 0.60 -12.54
N THR A 43 13.70 -0.54 -13.19
CA THR A 43 12.69 -1.51 -12.75
C THR A 43 13.03 -2.08 -11.38
N THR A 44 14.31 -2.37 -11.14
CA THR A 44 14.80 -2.83 -9.84
C THR A 44 14.65 -1.78 -8.76
N LEU A 45 14.91 -0.50 -9.08
CA LEU A 45 14.71 0.62 -8.17
C LEU A 45 13.25 0.71 -7.71
N ALA A 46 12.30 0.70 -8.65
CA ALA A 46 10.87 0.76 -8.34
C ALA A 46 10.40 -0.41 -7.46
N PHE A 47 10.93 -1.62 -7.71
CA PHE A 47 10.66 -2.80 -6.90
C PHE A 47 11.19 -2.66 -5.47
N ILE A 48 12.40 -2.13 -5.31
CA ILE A 48 13.02 -1.90 -4.00
C ILE A 48 12.26 -0.83 -3.22
N GLU A 49 11.93 0.31 -3.85
CA GLU A 49 11.17 1.40 -3.22
C GLU A 49 9.81 0.91 -2.70
N SER A 50 9.13 0.03 -3.46
CA SER A 50 7.88 -0.59 -3.03
C SER A 50 8.02 -1.49 -1.80
N GLN A 51 9.20 -2.06 -1.55
CA GLN A 51 9.46 -2.92 -0.39
C GLN A 51 9.98 -2.17 0.82
N VAL A 52 10.76 -1.10 0.61
CA VAL A 52 11.25 -0.23 1.69
C VAL A 52 10.11 0.60 2.27
N ASN A 53 9.11 0.94 1.47
CA ASN A 53 7.97 1.74 1.90
C ASN A 53 6.64 0.94 1.91
N PRO A 54 6.42 0.03 2.87
CA PRO A 54 5.09 -0.58 3.07
C PRO A 54 4.05 0.42 3.59
N GLN A 55 4.41 1.68 3.84
CA GLN A 55 3.54 2.72 4.37
C GLN A 55 2.95 3.67 3.29
N ASN A 56 3.34 3.52 2.01
CA ASN A 56 2.74 4.29 0.91
C ASN A 56 1.50 3.61 0.29
N VAL A 57 0.92 2.62 0.97
CA VAL A 57 -0.47 2.25 0.66
C VAL A 57 -1.32 3.44 1.10
N PRO A 58 -2.01 4.16 0.20
CA PRO A 58 -2.94 5.20 0.63
C PRO A 58 -3.86 4.56 1.68
N PRO A 59 -4.04 5.16 2.86
CA PRO A 59 -4.81 4.55 3.92
C PRO A 59 -6.17 4.20 3.33
N SER A 60 -6.47 2.89 3.23
CA SER A 60 -7.79 2.44 2.87
C SER A 60 -8.70 2.97 3.96
N ARG A 61 -9.42 4.05 3.63
CA ARG A 61 -10.40 4.65 4.50
C ARG A 61 -11.45 3.59 4.72
N SER A 62 -11.36 2.88 5.83
CA SER A 62 -12.44 2.05 6.36
C SER A 62 -13.61 3.00 6.66
N VAL A 63 -14.45 3.24 5.65
CA VAL A 63 -15.76 3.84 5.86
C VAL A 63 -16.50 2.84 6.72
N GLY A 64 -16.69 3.20 8.00
CA GLY A 64 -17.46 2.40 8.93
C GLY A 64 -18.77 2.04 8.28
N VAL A 65 -18.98 0.73 8.08
CA VAL A 65 -20.28 0.19 7.75
C VAL A 65 -21.19 0.55 8.93
N TYR A 66 -22.02 1.56 8.75
CA TYR A 66 -23.17 1.78 9.62
C TYR A 66 -24.08 0.57 9.45
N HIS A 67 -23.94 -0.38 10.37
CA HIS A 67 -24.83 -1.51 10.49
C HIS A 67 -26.15 -0.98 11.08
N SER A 68 -27.00 -0.42 10.23
CA SER A 68 -28.39 -0.11 10.58
C SER A 68 -29.13 -1.44 10.78
N GLY A 69 -29.05 -1.98 12.00
CA GLY A 69 -29.83 -3.15 12.43
C GLY A 69 -31.31 -2.82 12.46
N LEU A 70 -31.94 -2.87 11.28
CA LEU A 70 -33.39 -2.95 11.09
C LEU A 70 -33.88 -4.33 11.52
N THR A 71 -33.93 -4.61 12.83
CA THR A 71 -34.69 -5.74 13.39
C THR A 71 -34.96 -5.54 14.88
N HIS A 72 -36.07 -4.89 15.20
CA HIS A 72 -37.07 -5.50 16.08
C HIS A 72 -38.37 -4.70 15.99
N GLY A 73 -39.41 -5.35 15.48
CA GLY A 73 -40.76 -4.85 15.60
C GLY A 73 -41.15 -4.73 17.07
N HIS A 74 -41.50 -3.53 17.49
CA HIS A 74 -42.29 -3.30 18.70
C HIS A 74 -43.13 -2.05 18.43
N TRP A 75 -44.25 -2.23 17.74
CA TRP A 75 -45.32 -1.25 17.74
C TRP A 75 -46.11 -1.45 19.03
N PRO A 76 -46.10 -0.52 19.99
CA PRO A 76 -47.03 -0.59 21.11
C PRO A 76 -48.44 -0.34 20.57
N TYR A 77 -49.39 -1.12 21.08
CA TYR A 77 -50.82 -0.98 20.88
C TYR A 77 -51.31 0.47 20.70
N GLY A 78 -51.91 0.75 19.55
CA GLY A 78 -52.85 1.84 19.30
C GLY A 78 -53.90 1.28 18.34
N GLU A 79 -54.82 0.49 18.87
CA GLU A 79 -56.19 0.90 19.15
C GLU A 79 -57.00 1.07 17.86
N TRP A 80 -57.93 0.12 17.73
CA TRP A 80 -58.90 -0.08 16.69
C TRP A 80 -59.85 1.11 16.60
N ASP A 81 -59.89 1.82 15.47
CA ASP A 81 -61.16 2.33 14.96
C ASP A 81 -61.13 2.54 13.44
N CYS A 82 -61.61 1.52 12.72
CA CYS A 82 -62.10 1.67 11.35
C CYS A 82 -63.63 1.43 11.37
N ARG A 83 -64.40 2.30 12.03
CA ARG A 83 -65.87 2.34 11.89
C ARG A 83 -66.33 3.55 11.06
N GLY A 84 -66.68 3.29 9.80
CA GLY A 84 -67.58 4.12 8.98
C GLY A 84 -66.99 5.48 8.60
N TRP A 85 -67.17 5.99 7.40
CA TRP A 85 -68.38 6.68 6.94
C TRP A 85 -67.99 7.16 5.53
N PHE A 86 -68.56 6.59 4.47
CA PHE A 86 -69.64 7.23 3.68
C PHE A 86 -70.20 8.54 4.26
#